data_AF-A0A6S7HLB1-F1
#
_entry.id   AF-A0A6S7HLB1-F1
#
_cell.length_a   1.000
_cell.length_b   1.000
_cell.length_c   1.000
_cell.angle_alpha   90.00
_cell.angle_beta   90.00
_cell.angle_gamma   90.00
#
_symmetry.space_group_name_H-M   'P 1'
#
loop_
_entity.id
_entity.type
_entity.pdbx_description
1 polymer ?
#
loop_
_entity_poly.entity_id
_entity_poly.type
_entity_poly.pdbx_seq_one_letter_code
_entity_poly.pdbx_strand_id
1 'polypeptide(L)'
;MNNSRFSHPIHLHGHSFHVVKVGYGQYDSQGVLVNASSDLECDTPCTRAPNWRANTPPAGIQATDSTVRKDTVIVPSGGYVVVEFIADNPGHWFLHCHIESHQLEGMAAVINEVETRQNPPPNGMTSCRSFTWSVEEFNVKRKWRKVERIRVKKSSARRPALENLSLLIAFLIAQMA
;
A
#
# COMPACT_ATOMS: atom_id res chain seq x y z
N MET A 1 -16.85 6.43 -10.24
CA MET A 1 -16.38 7.82 -10.50
C MET A 1 -15.08 7.73 -11.33
N ASN A 2 -14.68 8.74 -12.11
CA ASN A 2 -13.40 8.68 -12.84
C ASN A 2 -12.24 8.99 -11.86
N ASN A 3 -11.82 7.97 -11.11
CA ASN A 3 -10.85 8.10 -10.01
C ASN A 3 -9.44 8.51 -10.47
N SER A 4 -9.12 8.36 -11.75
CA SER A 4 -7.82 8.70 -12.36
C SER A 4 -7.54 10.20 -12.51
N ARG A 5 -8.51 11.07 -12.19
CA ARG A 5 -8.32 12.53 -12.13
C ARG A 5 -8.00 13.05 -10.72
N PHE A 6 -7.93 12.17 -9.73
CA PHE A 6 -7.66 12.52 -8.33
C PHE A 6 -6.32 11.96 -7.89
N SER A 7 -5.68 12.59 -6.92
CA SER A 7 -4.51 12.04 -6.24
C SER A 7 -4.92 10.97 -5.23
N HIS A 8 -4.15 9.90 -5.10
CA HIS A 8 -4.48 8.79 -4.19
C HIS A 8 -3.39 8.63 -3.12
N PRO A 9 -3.71 8.76 -1.82
CA PRO A 9 -2.78 8.39 -0.76
C PRO A 9 -2.70 6.87 -0.69
N ILE A 10 -1.54 6.29 -0.96
CA ILE A 10 -1.33 4.85 -0.92
C ILE A 10 -0.58 4.49 0.34
N HIS A 11 -1.13 3.55 1.09
CA HIS A 11 -0.62 3.08 2.36
C HIS A 11 -0.25 1.59 2.29
N LEU A 12 0.90 1.21 2.86
CA LEU A 12 1.35 -0.18 2.97
C LEU A 12 1.44 -0.60 4.43
N HIS A 13 0.74 -1.68 4.78
CA HIS A 13 0.81 -2.26 6.12
C HIS A 13 2.13 -3.03 6.33
N GLY A 14 2.52 -3.18 7.60
CA GLY A 14 3.65 -4.03 8.00
C GLY A 14 5.05 -3.50 7.66
N HIS A 15 5.15 -2.42 6.89
CA HIS A 15 6.42 -1.87 6.39
C HIS A 15 6.44 -0.34 6.47
N SER A 16 7.65 0.21 6.34
CA SER A 16 7.83 1.54 5.76
C SER A 16 8.73 1.38 4.54
N PHE A 17 8.51 2.23 3.54
CA PHE A 17 9.21 2.21 2.26
C PHE A 17 9.96 3.53 2.02
N HIS A 18 11.01 3.46 1.22
CA HIS A 18 11.66 4.62 0.63
C HIS A 18 10.86 5.08 -0.58
N VAL A 19 10.58 6.37 -0.66
CA VAL A 19 10.04 6.96 -1.89
C VAL A 19 11.19 7.35 -2.79
N VAL A 20 11.36 6.58 -3.85
CA VAL A 20 12.50 6.65 -4.74
C VAL A 20 12.26 7.65 -5.87
N LYS A 21 11.06 7.64 -6.45
CA LYS A 21 10.72 8.56 -7.54
C LYS A 21 9.23 8.90 -7.53
N VAL A 22 8.94 10.15 -7.87
CA VAL A 22 7.59 10.62 -8.15
C VAL A 22 7.61 11.22 -9.54
N GLY A 23 6.74 10.72 -10.41
CA GLY A 23 6.46 11.34 -11.71
C GLY A 23 5.12 12.02 -11.66
N TYR A 24 5.06 13.26 -12.14
CA TYR A 24 3.83 14.04 -12.17
C TYR A 24 3.19 13.98 -13.55
N GLY A 25 1.86 14.13 -13.59
CA GLY A 25 1.14 14.44 -14.82
C GLY A 25 1.48 15.86 -15.32
N GLN A 26 1.01 16.16 -16.53
CA GLN A 26 1.10 17.50 -17.11
C GLN A 26 -0.19 18.25 -16.81
N TYR A 27 -0.06 19.46 -16.26
CA TYR A 27 -1.18 20.33 -15.89
C TYR A 27 -1.12 21.63 -16.69
N ASP A 28 -2.28 22.19 -17.02
CA ASP A 28 -2.35 23.53 -17.59
C ASP A 28 -2.17 24.63 -16.51
N SER A 29 -2.23 25.89 -16.94
CA SER A 29 -2.11 27.06 -16.04
C SER A 29 -3.22 27.14 -14.97
N GLN A 30 -4.31 26.39 -15.12
CA GLN A 30 -5.44 26.34 -14.20
C GLN A 30 -5.37 25.12 -13.25
N GLY A 31 -4.32 24.28 -13.37
CA GLY A 31 -4.15 23.07 -12.57
C GLY A 31 -4.99 21.89 -13.07
N VAL A 32 -5.54 21.95 -14.28
CA VAL A 32 -6.28 20.84 -14.87
C VAL A 32 -5.31 19.87 -15.53
N LEU A 33 -5.46 18.57 -15.25
CA LEU A 33 -4.67 17.51 -15.88
C LEU A 33 -4.95 17.50 -17.39
N VAL A 34 -3.93 17.82 -18.18
CA VAL A 34 -3.99 17.80 -19.65
C VAL A 34 -3.41 16.51 -20.23
N ASN A 35 -2.40 15.93 -19.58
CA ASN A 35 -1.76 14.70 -20.03
C ASN A 35 -1.16 13.94 -18.86
N ALA A 36 -0.97 12.63 -19.03
CA ALA A 36 -0.22 11.85 -18.06
C ALA A 36 1.28 12.19 -18.09
N SER A 37 2.01 11.64 -17.13
CA SER A 37 3.47 11.75 -17.07
C SER A 37 4.10 11.28 -18.38
N SER A 38 5.12 12.01 -18.86
CA SER A 38 5.85 11.63 -20.07
C SER A 38 6.56 10.28 -19.93
N ASP A 39 6.81 9.80 -18.72
CA ASP A 39 7.44 8.51 -18.46
C ASP A 39 6.46 7.33 -18.68
N LEU A 40 5.17 7.60 -18.78
CA LEU A 40 4.12 6.59 -18.94
C LEU A 40 3.57 6.55 -20.36
N GLU A 41 3.17 5.35 -20.79
CA GLU A 41 2.44 5.07 -22.01
C GLU A 41 1.05 4.52 -21.65
N CYS A 42 0.03 5.38 -21.78
CA CYS A 42 -1.36 5.10 -21.46
C CYS A 42 -2.31 6.18 -22.02
N ASP A 43 -3.59 5.84 -22.18
CA ASP A 43 -4.65 6.78 -22.58
C ASP A 43 -4.91 7.79 -21.46
N THR A 44 -4.81 9.10 -21.69
CA THR A 44 -5.13 10.13 -20.68
C THR A 44 -6.57 9.99 -20.17
N PRO A 45 -6.83 9.86 -18.84
CA PRO A 45 -5.97 10.16 -17.68
C PRO A 45 -5.26 8.94 -17.04
N CYS A 46 -4.87 7.96 -17.84
CA CYS A 46 -4.25 6.68 -17.48
C CYS A 46 -5.12 5.80 -16.59
N THR A 47 -6.34 5.55 -17.07
CA THR A 47 -7.37 4.75 -16.37
C THR A 47 -7.10 3.24 -16.39
N ARG A 48 -6.28 2.75 -17.32
CA ARG A 48 -6.06 1.31 -17.53
C ARG A 48 -4.58 1.00 -17.71
N ALA A 49 -4.06 0.11 -16.86
CA ALA A 49 -2.78 -0.59 -16.94
C ALA A 49 -1.64 0.22 -17.60
N PRO A 50 -1.16 1.31 -16.96
CA PRO A 50 -0.10 2.13 -17.52
C PRO A 50 1.21 1.35 -17.56
N ASN A 51 1.93 1.50 -18.67
CA ASN A 51 3.27 0.93 -18.84
C ASN A 51 4.30 2.05 -18.88
N TRP A 52 5.56 1.70 -18.62
CA TRP A 52 6.66 2.62 -18.89
C TRP A 52 6.74 2.88 -20.38
N ARG A 53 6.91 4.15 -20.76
CA ARG A 53 7.10 4.53 -22.15
C ARG A 53 8.31 3.81 -22.72
N ALA A 54 8.14 3.20 -23.89
CA ALA A 54 9.17 2.38 -24.53
C ALA A 54 9.66 1.20 -23.64
N ASN A 55 8.80 0.71 -22.74
CA ASN A 55 9.12 -0.35 -21.77
C ASN A 55 10.38 -0.08 -20.94
N THR A 56 10.75 1.19 -20.78
CA THR A 56 11.99 1.59 -20.12
C THR A 56 11.66 2.44 -18.90
N PRO A 57 11.96 1.98 -17.68
CA PRO A 57 11.74 2.79 -16.49
C PRO A 57 12.67 4.01 -16.51
N PRO A 58 12.25 5.15 -15.95
CA PRO A 58 13.08 6.35 -15.91
C PRO A 58 14.34 6.13 -15.06
N ALA A 59 15.40 6.87 -15.36
CA ALA A 59 16.67 6.77 -14.64
C ALA A 59 16.53 7.19 -13.16
N GLY A 60 17.44 6.69 -12.33
CA GLY A 60 17.55 7.09 -10.91
C GLY A 60 16.57 6.40 -9.97
N ILE A 61 16.03 5.22 -10.33
CA ILE A 61 15.18 4.43 -9.44
C ILE A 61 16.06 3.55 -8.54
N GLN A 62 16.70 4.14 -7.54
CA GLN A 62 17.42 3.41 -6.49
C GLN A 62 17.24 4.14 -5.15
N ALA A 63 16.89 3.42 -4.08
CA ALA A 63 16.91 4.04 -2.77
C ALA A 63 18.34 4.37 -2.33
N THR A 64 18.47 5.48 -1.60
CA THR A 64 19.72 5.92 -0.97
C THR A 64 19.43 6.38 0.44
N ASP A 65 20.45 6.60 1.27
CA ASP A 65 20.30 7.11 2.64
C ASP A 65 19.60 8.48 2.71
N SER A 66 19.52 9.21 1.60
CA SER A 66 18.84 10.50 1.49
C SER A 66 17.35 10.38 1.12
N THR A 67 16.88 9.18 0.76
CA THR A 67 15.48 8.97 0.36
C THR A 67 14.53 9.01 1.55
N VAL A 68 13.36 9.61 1.34
CA VAL A 68 12.36 9.76 2.41
C VAL A 68 11.68 8.43 2.69
N ARG A 69 11.79 7.96 3.93
CA ARG A 69 11.14 6.74 4.43
C ARG A 69 9.79 7.06 5.07
N LYS A 70 8.73 6.39 4.63
CA LYS A 70 7.33 6.59 5.09
C LYS A 70 6.47 5.35 4.82
N ASP A 71 5.28 5.28 5.41
CA ASP A 71 4.31 4.19 5.19
C ASP A 71 3.16 4.58 4.25
N THR A 72 3.05 5.87 3.92
CA THR A 72 1.99 6.43 3.11
C THR A 72 2.56 7.49 2.16
N VAL A 73 2.15 7.46 0.90
CA VAL A 73 2.57 8.45 -0.11
C VAL A 73 1.44 8.80 -1.05
N ILE A 74 1.35 10.07 -1.45
CA ILE A 74 0.36 10.53 -2.43
C ILE A 74 0.87 10.21 -3.84
N VAL A 75 0.08 9.45 -4.59
CA VAL A 75 0.26 9.27 -6.03
C VAL A 75 -0.45 10.41 -6.76
N PRO A 76 0.28 11.29 -7.47
CA PRO A 76 -0.32 12.45 -8.15
C PRO A 76 -1.19 12.00 -9.34
N SER A 77 -2.20 12.80 -9.68
CA SER A 77 -3.11 12.51 -10.80
C SER A 77 -2.35 12.46 -12.13
N GLY A 78 -2.61 11.43 -12.93
CA GLY A 78 -1.89 11.17 -14.19
C GLY A 78 -0.39 10.90 -14.02
N GLY A 79 0.07 10.66 -12.80
CA GLY A 79 1.46 10.38 -12.49
C GLY A 79 1.67 9.01 -11.85
N TYR A 80 2.81 8.84 -11.21
CA TYR A 80 3.20 7.61 -10.54
C TYR A 80 4.10 7.87 -9.34
N VAL A 81 4.20 6.87 -8.47
CA VAL A 81 5.24 6.80 -7.44
C VAL A 81 5.94 5.46 -7.54
N VAL A 82 7.27 5.48 -7.42
CA VAL A 82 8.07 4.28 -7.21
C VAL A 82 8.55 4.26 -5.76
N VAL A 83 8.22 3.17 -5.09
CA VAL A 83 8.62 2.90 -3.71
C VAL A 83 9.49 1.67 -3.65
N GLU A 84 10.36 1.62 -2.64
CA GLU A 84 11.21 0.47 -2.35
C GLU A 84 11.04 0.11 -0.87
N PHE A 85 10.77 -1.16 -0.60
CA PHE A 85 10.78 -1.70 0.76
C PHE A 85 11.49 -3.03 0.81
N ILE A 86 11.90 -3.42 2.02
CA ILE A 86 12.52 -4.70 2.30
C ILE A 86 11.42 -5.66 2.73
N ALA A 87 11.31 -6.80 2.06
CA ALA A 87 10.44 -7.91 2.45
C ALA A 87 11.12 -8.74 3.57
N ASP A 88 11.09 -8.22 4.80
CA ASP A 88 11.66 -8.86 6.00
C ASP A 88 10.64 -9.20 7.11
N ASN A 89 9.35 -9.07 6.83
CA ASN A 89 8.25 -9.27 7.75
C ASN A 89 7.18 -10.24 7.19
N PRO A 90 7.36 -11.57 7.35
CA PRO A 90 6.43 -12.55 6.79
C PRO A 90 4.96 -12.32 7.19
N GLY A 91 4.09 -12.22 6.20
CA GLY A 91 2.71 -11.79 6.41
C GLY A 91 1.92 -11.60 5.11
N HIS A 92 0.62 -11.34 5.27
CA HIS A 92 -0.23 -10.77 4.23
C HIS A 92 -0.44 -9.29 4.52
N TRP A 93 0.15 -8.41 3.71
CA TRP A 93 0.14 -6.98 3.95
C TRP A 93 -0.80 -6.25 3.01
N PHE A 94 -1.71 -5.48 3.58
CA PHE A 94 -2.68 -4.71 2.83
C PHE A 94 -2.02 -3.45 2.26
N LEU A 95 -2.03 -3.32 0.93
CA LEU A 95 -1.60 -2.14 0.20
C LEU A 95 -2.86 -1.51 -0.40
N HIS A 96 -3.20 -0.27 -0.03
CA HIS A 96 -4.47 0.29 -0.48
C HIS A 96 -4.47 1.81 -0.54
N CYS A 97 -5.46 2.34 -1.26
CA CYS A 97 -5.80 3.75 -1.15
C CYS A 97 -6.35 4.05 0.25
N HIS A 98 -5.85 5.10 0.88
CA HIS A 98 -6.27 5.55 2.20
C HIS A 98 -7.47 6.52 2.14
N ILE A 99 -8.19 6.53 1.01
CA ILE A 99 -9.53 7.08 0.88
C ILE A 99 -10.49 5.90 1.01
N GLU A 100 -11.28 5.87 2.09
CA GLU A 100 -12.09 4.71 2.47
C GLU A 100 -13.04 4.24 1.36
N SER A 101 -13.68 5.17 0.63
CA SER A 101 -14.54 4.82 -0.51
C SER A 101 -13.77 4.11 -1.63
N HIS A 102 -12.58 4.58 -2.00
CA HIS A 102 -11.76 3.94 -3.04
C HIS A 102 -11.23 2.58 -2.58
N GLN A 103 -10.85 2.45 -1.31
CA GLN A 103 -10.48 1.17 -0.72
C GLN A 103 -11.63 0.16 -0.81
N LEU A 104 -12.84 0.57 -0.43
CA LEU A 104 -14.05 -0.29 -0.47
C LEU A 104 -14.47 -0.62 -1.91
N GLU A 105 -14.22 0.27 -2.86
CA GLU A 105 -14.45 0.04 -4.29
C GLU A 105 -13.40 -0.87 -4.95
N GLY A 106 -12.35 -1.29 -4.22
CA GLY A 106 -11.39 -2.29 -4.69
C GLY A 106 -10.01 -1.75 -5.06
N MET A 107 -9.71 -0.47 -4.77
CA MET A 107 -8.36 0.11 -4.95
C MET A 107 -7.39 -0.37 -3.87
N ALA A 108 -7.13 -1.67 -3.88
CA ALA A 108 -6.33 -2.38 -2.89
C ALA A 108 -5.69 -3.64 -3.47
N ALA A 109 -4.61 -4.06 -2.84
CA ALA A 109 -3.91 -5.30 -3.10
C ALA A 109 -3.43 -5.91 -1.78
N VAL A 110 -3.12 -7.21 -1.81
CA VAL A 110 -2.48 -7.91 -0.68
C VAL A 110 -1.12 -8.41 -1.15
N ILE A 111 -0.08 -7.99 -0.46
CA ILE A 111 1.28 -8.49 -0.66
C ILE A 111 1.43 -9.74 0.20
N ASN A 112 1.57 -10.91 -0.43
CA ASN A 112 1.92 -12.15 0.25
C ASN A 112 3.44 -12.23 0.37
N GLU A 113 3.94 -11.95 1.56
CA GLU A 113 5.35 -11.98 1.85
C GLU A 113 5.75 -13.28 2.53
N VAL A 114 6.66 -14.03 1.91
CA VAL A 114 7.17 -15.32 2.38
C VAL A 114 6.02 -16.29 2.69
N GLU A 115 5.38 -16.78 1.63
CA GLU A 115 4.24 -17.71 1.70
C GLU A 115 4.52 -18.93 2.60
N THR A 116 5.76 -19.42 2.60
CA THR A 116 6.17 -20.62 3.35
C THR A 116 6.34 -20.40 4.87
N ARG A 117 6.32 -19.14 5.36
CA ARG A 117 6.64 -18.82 6.76
C ARG A 117 5.73 -17.73 7.34
N GLN A 118 4.42 -17.92 7.24
CA GLN A 118 3.46 -17.01 7.86
C GLN A 118 3.48 -17.08 9.39
N ASN A 119 3.30 -15.94 10.06
CA ASN A 119 3.13 -15.90 11.52
C ASN A 119 1.78 -16.54 11.90
N PRO A 120 1.73 -17.44 12.91
CA PRO A 120 0.47 -18.00 13.35
C PRO A 120 -0.42 -16.92 13.98
N PRO A 121 -1.76 -17.02 13.86
CA PRO A 121 -2.66 -16.10 14.53
C PRO A 121 -2.47 -16.17 16.06
N PRO A 122 -2.70 -15.06 16.79
CA PRO A 122 -2.67 -15.07 18.24
C PRO A 122 -3.61 -16.12 18.84
N ASN A 123 -3.20 -16.75 19.96
CA ASN A 123 -4.03 -17.70 20.69
C ASN A 123 -5.39 -17.08 21.05
N GLY A 124 -6.48 -17.80 20.78
CA GLY A 124 -7.84 -17.33 21.04
C GLY A 124 -8.39 -16.34 20.00
N MET A 125 -7.67 -16.09 18.91
CA MET A 125 -8.23 -15.37 17.76
C MET A 125 -9.36 -16.20 17.15
N THR A 126 -10.53 -15.59 17.01
CA THR A 126 -11.71 -16.21 16.41
C THR A 126 -11.47 -16.60 14.95
N SER A 127 -11.90 -17.80 14.56
CA SER A 127 -11.77 -18.31 13.20
C SER A 127 -12.88 -17.78 12.29
N CYS A 128 -12.67 -17.86 10.97
CA CYS A 128 -13.76 -17.59 10.01
C CYS A 128 -15.00 -18.41 10.38
N ARG A 129 -16.20 -17.81 10.21
CA ARG A 129 -17.51 -18.38 10.57
C ARG A 129 -17.80 -18.54 12.07
N SER A 130 -16.91 -18.09 12.97
CA SER A 130 -17.23 -18.01 14.40
C SER A 130 -18.05 -16.75 14.78
N PHE A 131 -18.39 -15.90 13.80
CA PHE A 131 -19.13 -14.64 13.97
C PHE A 131 -20.65 -14.81 13.75
N THR A 132 -21.20 -15.98 14.05
CA THR A 132 -22.65 -16.22 14.06
C THR A 132 -23.29 -15.61 15.31
N TRP A 133 -23.12 -14.32 15.53
CA TRP A 133 -23.84 -13.63 16.59
C TRP A 133 -25.24 -13.32 16.08
N SER A 134 -26.24 -13.73 16.85
CA SER A 134 -27.59 -13.16 16.74
C SER A 134 -27.53 -11.64 16.97
N VAL A 135 -28.54 -10.93 16.46
CA VAL A 135 -28.67 -9.48 16.70
C VAL A 135 -28.70 -9.16 18.20
N GLU A 136 -29.30 -10.05 19.00
CA GLU A 136 -29.30 -9.99 20.47
C GLU A 136 -27.87 -10.05 21.04
N GLU A 137 -27.07 -11.04 20.63
CA GLU A 137 -25.68 -11.22 21.07
C GLU A 137 -24.78 -10.06 20.64
N PHE A 138 -24.99 -9.52 19.43
CA PHE A 138 -24.27 -8.33 18.96
C PHE A 138 -24.57 -7.12 19.85
N ASN A 139 -25.84 -6.87 20.17
CA ASN A 139 -26.26 -5.74 21.02
C ASN A 139 -25.74 -5.86 22.46
N VAL A 140 -25.66 -7.08 23.00
CA VAL A 140 -25.07 -7.34 24.32
C VAL A 140 -23.55 -7.10 24.30
N LYS A 141 -22.84 -7.63 23.30
CA LYS A 141 -21.37 -7.47 23.20
C LYS A 141 -20.93 -6.04 22.84
N ARG A 142 -21.75 -5.29 22.11
CA ARG A 142 -21.50 -3.86 21.81
C ARG A 142 -21.40 -3.01 23.08
N LYS A 143 -22.12 -3.36 24.16
CA LYS A 143 -22.07 -2.64 25.44
C LYS A 143 -20.73 -2.79 26.18
N TRP A 144 -19.88 -3.76 25.80
CA TRP A 144 -18.62 -4.07 26.49
C TRP A 144 -17.36 -3.41 25.91
N ARG A 145 -17.47 -2.34 25.12
CA ARG A 145 -16.27 -1.58 24.67
C ARG A 145 -15.76 -0.56 25.72
N LYS A 146 -15.51 -1.00 26.95
CA LYS A 146 -14.42 -0.41 27.76
C LYS A 146 -13.15 -1.17 27.36
N VAL A 147 -12.41 -0.62 26.39
CA VAL A 147 -11.14 -1.21 25.94
C VAL A 147 -10.17 -1.17 27.12
N GLU A 148 -9.98 -2.28 27.82
CA GLU A 148 -8.76 -2.48 28.59
C GLU A 148 -7.59 -2.49 27.60
N ARG A 149 -6.65 -1.56 27.79
CA ARG A 149 -5.47 -1.44 26.95
C ARG A 149 -4.70 -2.75 26.98
N ILE A 150 -4.81 -3.55 25.91
CA ILE A 150 -3.90 -4.67 25.68
C ILE A 150 -2.51 -4.07 25.52
N ARG A 151 -1.69 -4.22 26.56
CA ARG A 151 -0.30 -3.77 26.57
C ARG A 151 0.51 -4.79 25.80
N VAL A 152 0.70 -4.54 24.50
CA VAL A 152 1.63 -5.32 23.68
C VAL A 152 3.03 -5.17 24.30
N LYS A 153 3.55 -6.25 24.90
CA LYS A 153 4.94 -6.29 25.35
C LYS A 153 5.80 -6.30 24.09
N LYS A 154 6.53 -5.22 23.81
CA LYS A 154 7.62 -5.24 22.82
C LYS A 154 8.63 -6.29 23.26
N SER A 155 8.70 -7.42 22.58
CA SER A 155 9.84 -8.32 22.71
C SER A 155 11.04 -7.65 22.05
N SER A 156 12.07 -7.37 22.85
CA SER A 156 13.36 -6.83 22.42
C SER A 156 14.26 -7.90 21.78
N ALA A 157 13.67 -8.92 21.16
CA ALA A 157 14.43 -9.93 20.45
C ALA A 157 14.85 -9.33 19.10
N ARG A 158 16.14 -9.00 18.97
CA ARG A 158 16.77 -8.80 17.66
C ARG A 158 16.53 -10.10 16.88
N ARG A 159 15.66 -10.04 15.87
CA ARG A 159 15.44 -11.19 14.99
C ARG A 159 16.77 -11.47 14.28
N PRO A 160 17.19 -12.74 14.19
CA PRO A 160 18.41 -13.08 13.48
C PRO A 160 18.29 -12.51 12.06
N ALA A 161 19.36 -11.85 11.60
CA ALA A 161 19.44 -11.32 10.26
C ALA A 161 19.09 -12.46 9.29
N LEU A 162 17.98 -12.32 8.58
CA LEU A 162 17.72 -13.17 7.43
C LEU A 162 18.81 -12.82 6.43
N GLU A 163 19.76 -13.75 6.25
CA GLU A 163 20.84 -13.62 5.29
C GLU A 163 20.25 -13.34 3.90
N ASN A 164 20.48 -12.12 3.41
CA ASN A 164 20.57 -11.72 2.01
C ASN A 164 19.56 -12.34 1.03
N LEU A 165 18.27 -12.20 1.34
CA LEU A 165 17.23 -12.09 0.31
C LEU A 165 16.58 -10.72 0.41
N SER A 166 17.35 -9.67 0.12
CA SER A 166 16.80 -8.37 -0.23
C SER A 166 16.07 -8.52 -1.57
N LEU A 167 14.83 -9.02 -1.56
CA LEU A 167 13.93 -8.79 -2.68
C LEU A 167 13.64 -7.28 -2.67
N LEU A 168 14.45 -6.52 -3.39
CA LEU A 168 14.15 -5.13 -3.74
C LEU A 168 12.95 -5.18 -4.68
N ILE A 169 11.76 -4.93 -4.15
CA ILE A 169 10.56 -4.83 -4.99
C ILE A 169 10.26 -3.35 -5.20
N ALA A 170 10.69 -2.84 -6.35
CA ALA A 170 10.29 -1.53 -6.84
C ALA A 170 8.89 -1.66 -7.47
N PHE A 171 7.87 -1.15 -6.79
CA PHE A 171 6.50 -1.15 -7.32
C PHE A 171 6.21 0.16 -8.04
N LEU A 172 5.80 0.05 -9.31
CA LEU A 172 5.07 1.14 -9.96
C LEU A 172 3.67 1.18 -9.34
N ILE A 173 3.41 2.18 -8.51
CA ILE A 173 2.05 2.45 -8.07
C ILE A 173 1.48 3.53 -9.00
N ALA A 174 0.77 3.05 -10.00
CA ALA A 174 -0.02 3.90 -10.87
C ALA A 174 -1.51 3.79 -10.52
N GLN A 175 -2.28 4.80 -10.90
CA GLN A 175 -3.68 4.89 -10.55
C GLN A 175 -4.48 3.84 -11.33
N MET A 176 -4.75 2.70 -10.69
CA MET A 176 -5.67 1.70 -11.22
C MET A 176 -6.98 1.78 -10.42
N ALA A 177 -8.09 1.94 -11.14
CA ALA A 177 -9.46 1.83 -10.64
C ALA A 177 -10.19 0.80 -11.51
#